data_AF-A0A0F7ZZW7-F1
#
_entry.id   AF-A0A0F7ZZW7-F1
#
_cell.length_a   1.000
_cell.length_b   1.000
_cell.length_c   1.000
_cell.angle_alpha   90.00
_cell.angle_beta   90.00
_cell.angle_gamma   90.00
#
_symmetry.space_group_name_H-M   'P 1'
#
loop_
_entity.id
_entity.type
_entity.pdbx_description
1 polymer ?
#
loop_
_entity_poly.entity_id
_entity_poly.type
_entity_poly.pdbx_seq_one_letter_code
_entity_poly.pdbx_strand_id
1 'polypeptide(L)'
;MDVTTIAYLRRKAKTDAARRFEAWWQVEMPDSYRAIKLKTTTKCPKELVGVPRERLHHLLAARSGHGDFAPYNERFDHPDALLKCSCGRRKAPDHIFYCRKIDTVHRLKLSPSAGQAINSAIGPKYETFLKLVEETDFFQKVCPRRQA
;
A
#
# COMPACT_ATOMS: atom_id res chain seq x y z
N MET A 1 -32.33 -32.89 -23.27
CA MET A 1 -30.90 -32.54 -23.17
C MET A 1 -30.86 -31.07 -22.79
N ASP A 2 -30.31 -30.72 -21.64
CA ASP A 2 -30.24 -29.32 -21.23
C ASP A 2 -29.13 -28.64 -22.03
N VAL A 3 -29.50 -27.79 -22.99
CA VAL A 3 -28.54 -27.14 -23.89
C VAL A 3 -27.82 -26.05 -23.12
N THR A 4 -26.64 -26.35 -22.61
CA THR A 4 -25.78 -25.35 -21.97
C THR A 4 -25.44 -24.25 -22.96
N THR A 5 -25.93 -23.04 -22.69
CA THR A 5 -25.67 -21.87 -23.53
C THR A 5 -24.19 -21.46 -23.44
N ILE A 6 -23.67 -20.85 -24.52
CA ILE A 6 -22.30 -20.28 -24.53
C ILE A 6 -22.12 -19.25 -23.40
N ALA A 7 -23.16 -18.49 -23.08
CA ALA A 7 -23.15 -17.52 -21.98
C ALA A 7 -22.93 -18.19 -20.62
N TYR A 8 -23.55 -19.36 -20.38
CA TYR A 8 -23.32 -20.15 -19.17
C TYR A 8 -21.88 -20.66 -19.09
N LEU A 9 -21.35 -21.23 -20.17
CA LEU A 9 -19.97 -21.74 -20.21
C LEU A 9 -18.94 -20.63 -19.93
N ARG A 10 -19.11 -19.44 -20.54
CA ARG A 10 -18.25 -18.28 -20.28
C ARG A 10 -18.30 -17.83 -18.81
N ARG A 11 -19.49 -17.80 -18.22
CA ARG A 11 -19.66 -17.44 -16.79
C ARG A 11 -18.97 -18.45 -15.89
N LYS A 12 -19.16 -19.75 -16.15
CA LYS A 12 -18.52 -20.83 -15.40
C LYS A 12 -17.00 -20.75 -15.49
N ALA A 13 -16.45 -20.59 -16.69
CA ALA A 13 -15.01 -20.43 -16.90
C ALA A 13 -14.44 -19.23 -16.13
N LYS A 14 -15.14 -18.07 -16.14
CA LYS A 14 -14.72 -16.89 -15.37
C LYS A 14 -14.73 -17.13 -13.86
N THR A 15 -15.77 -17.78 -13.34
CA THR A 15 -15.84 -18.14 -11.91
C THR A 15 -14.74 -19.11 -11.52
N ASP A 16 -14.48 -20.13 -12.35
CA ASP A 16 -13.42 -21.11 -12.11
C ASP A 16 -12.03 -20.48 -12.14
N ALA A 17 -11.77 -19.58 -13.10
CA ALA A 17 -10.51 -18.83 -13.16
C ALA A 17 -10.30 -17.97 -11.90
N ALA A 18 -11.32 -17.24 -11.45
CA ALA A 18 -11.25 -16.43 -10.24
C ALA A 18 -10.97 -17.27 -8.98
N ARG A 19 -11.66 -18.41 -8.84
CA ARG A 19 -11.46 -19.35 -7.71
C ARG A 19 -10.05 -19.94 -7.70
N ARG A 20 -9.54 -20.37 -8.86
CA ARG A 20 -8.19 -20.92 -8.99
C ARG A 20 -7.13 -19.88 -8.64
N PHE A 21 -7.33 -18.64 -9.10
CA PHE A 21 -6.44 -17.53 -8.76
C PHE A 21 -6.42 -17.23 -7.26
N GLU A 22 -7.58 -17.19 -6.60
CA GLU A 22 -7.65 -16.99 -5.15
C GLU A 22 -6.96 -18.11 -4.39
N ALA A 23 -7.18 -19.37 -4.76
CA ALA A 23 -6.52 -20.52 -4.14
C ALA A 23 -5.00 -20.48 -4.32
N TRP A 24 -4.52 -20.23 -5.54
CA TRP A 24 -3.10 -20.07 -5.83
C TRP A 24 -2.48 -18.94 -5.01
N TRP A 25 -3.14 -17.78 -4.94
CA TRP A 25 -2.61 -16.65 -4.19
C TRP A 25 -2.48 -16.95 -2.70
N GLN A 26 -3.42 -17.67 -2.07
CA GLN A 26 -3.29 -18.03 -0.66
C GLN A 26 -2.06 -18.90 -0.36
N VAL A 27 -1.64 -19.73 -1.33
CA VAL A 27 -0.46 -20.59 -1.22
C VAL A 27 0.83 -19.80 -1.44
N GLU A 28 0.89 -19.01 -2.51
CA GLU A 28 2.12 -18.32 -2.95
C GLU A 28 2.32 -16.92 -2.34
N MET A 29 1.38 -16.44 -1.52
CA MET A 29 1.41 -15.08 -0.97
C MET A 29 2.70 -14.82 -0.17
N PRO A 30 3.50 -13.81 -0.54
CA PRO A 30 4.69 -13.41 0.21
C PRO A 30 4.34 -12.94 1.63
N ASP A 31 5.27 -13.11 2.56
CA ASP A 31 5.07 -12.73 3.97
C ASP A 31 4.73 -11.24 4.16
N SER A 32 5.30 -10.36 3.33
CA SER A 32 4.96 -8.94 3.32
C SER A 32 3.47 -8.69 3.06
N TYR A 33 2.88 -9.42 2.11
CA TYR A 33 1.44 -9.33 1.82
C TYR A 33 0.58 -9.99 2.90
N ARG A 34 1.05 -11.11 3.47
CA ARG A 34 0.40 -11.79 4.59
C ARG A 34 0.28 -10.88 5.81
N ALA A 35 1.32 -10.10 6.09
CA ALA A 35 1.35 -9.14 7.19
C ALA A 35 0.36 -8.00 7.00
N ILE A 36 0.21 -7.48 5.77
CA ILE A 36 -0.69 -6.37 5.42
C ILE A 36 -2.16 -6.82 5.33
N LYS A 37 -2.44 -8.12 5.15
CA LYS A 37 -3.80 -8.71 5.07
C LYS A 37 -4.64 -8.17 3.92
N LEU A 38 -4.02 -7.87 2.78
CA LEU A 38 -4.75 -7.52 1.56
C LEU A 38 -5.41 -8.76 0.98
N LYS A 39 -6.69 -8.63 0.62
CA LYS A 39 -7.39 -9.67 -0.13
C LYS A 39 -7.05 -9.54 -1.60
N THR A 40 -6.73 -10.67 -2.22
CA THR A 40 -6.61 -10.72 -3.68
C THR A 40 -7.99 -10.59 -4.32
N THR A 41 -8.05 -9.96 -5.49
CA THR A 41 -9.28 -9.77 -6.24
C THR A 41 -8.99 -9.69 -7.73
N THR A 42 -9.82 -10.34 -8.54
CA THR A 42 -9.82 -10.17 -10.01
C THR A 42 -10.70 -9.00 -10.46
N LYS A 43 -11.39 -8.34 -9.53
CA LYS A 43 -12.20 -7.14 -9.77
C LYS A 43 -11.39 -5.89 -9.43
N CYS A 44 -11.76 -4.75 -10.01
CA CYS A 44 -11.18 -3.45 -9.66
C CYS A 44 -11.36 -3.16 -8.16
N PRO A 45 -10.27 -3.03 -7.37
CA PRO A 45 -10.32 -2.65 -5.97
C PRO A 45 -10.93 -1.25 -5.77
N LYS A 46 -11.54 -1.01 -4.60
CA LYS A 46 -12.21 0.26 -4.30
C LYS A 46 -11.24 1.43 -4.33
N GLU A 47 -10.02 1.21 -3.83
CA GLU A 47 -8.98 2.25 -3.82
C GLU A 47 -8.57 2.71 -5.22
N LEU A 48 -8.71 1.88 -6.27
CA LEU A 48 -8.36 2.29 -7.62
C LEU A 48 -9.40 3.23 -8.25
N VAL A 49 -10.65 3.19 -7.78
CA VAL A 49 -11.74 4.01 -8.34
C VAL A 49 -11.92 5.31 -7.54
N GLY A 50 -11.78 5.24 -6.22
CA GLY A 50 -12.11 6.37 -5.33
C GLY A 50 -10.94 7.26 -4.93
N VAL A 51 -9.68 6.84 -5.13
CA VAL A 51 -8.51 7.56 -4.60
C VAL A 51 -7.80 8.33 -5.72
N PRO A 52 -7.49 9.63 -5.51
CA PRO A 52 -6.68 10.39 -6.46
C PRO A 52 -5.32 9.73 -6.73
N ARG A 53 -4.87 9.79 -7.98
CA ARG A 53 -3.66 9.09 -8.46
C ARG A 53 -2.42 9.36 -7.61
N GLU A 54 -2.22 10.60 -7.17
CA GLU A 54 -1.05 11.02 -6.38
C GLU A 54 -1.04 10.34 -5.00
N ARG A 55 -2.16 10.34 -4.28
CA ARG A 55 -2.30 9.63 -2.99
C ARG A 55 -2.24 8.11 -3.14
N LEU A 56 -2.85 7.59 -4.20
CA LEU A 56 -2.80 6.16 -4.52
C LEU A 56 -1.36 5.69 -4.75
N HIS A 57 -0.55 6.49 -5.44
CA HIS A 57 0.88 6.21 -5.63
C HIS A 57 1.61 6.03 -4.29
N HIS A 58 1.36 6.91 -3.30
CA HIS A 58 1.99 6.80 -1.98
C HIS A 58 1.57 5.54 -1.21
N LEU A 59 0.29 5.17 -1.29
CA LEU A 59 -0.22 3.94 -0.68
C LEU A 59 0.43 2.70 -1.30
N LEU A 60 0.51 2.64 -2.63
CA LEU A 60 1.14 1.52 -3.34
C LEU A 60 2.64 1.42 -3.06
N ALA A 61 3.33 2.57 -2.99
CA ALA A 61 4.72 2.65 -2.58
C ALA A 61 4.90 2.07 -1.16
N ALA A 62 4.09 2.51 -0.19
CA ALA A 62 4.18 2.04 1.19
C ALA A 62 3.94 0.52 1.32
N ARG A 63 2.98 -0.03 0.56
CA ARG A 63 2.69 -1.48 0.52
C ARG A 63 3.83 -2.30 -0.07
N SER A 64 4.46 -1.80 -1.13
CA SER A 64 5.46 -2.54 -1.90
C SER A 64 6.90 -2.28 -1.46
N GLY A 65 7.12 -1.29 -0.59
CA GLY A 65 8.45 -0.82 -0.24
C GLY A 65 9.20 -0.10 -1.37
N HIS A 66 8.51 0.21 -2.48
CA HIS A 66 9.08 0.88 -3.65
C HIS A 66 8.94 2.40 -3.60
N GLY A 67 9.61 3.08 -4.53
CA GLY A 67 9.45 4.52 -4.76
C GLY A 67 10.54 5.33 -4.08
N ASP A 68 10.15 6.22 -3.18
CA ASP A 68 11.05 7.22 -2.57
C ASP A 68 11.75 6.72 -1.28
N PHE A 69 11.65 5.43 -0.96
CA PHE A 69 12.27 4.89 0.24
C PHE A 69 13.74 4.56 0.03
N ALA A 70 14.53 4.71 1.09
CA ALA A 70 15.97 4.51 1.02
C ALA A 70 16.36 3.10 0.53
N PRO A 71 15.73 1.99 1.01
CA PRO A 71 16.09 0.65 0.55
C PRO A 71 15.94 0.44 -0.96
N TYR A 72 14.92 1.06 -1.56
CA TYR A 72 14.72 0.98 -3.01
C TYR A 72 15.81 1.75 -3.75
N ASN A 73 16.06 3.01 -3.37
CA ASN A 73 17.02 3.86 -4.08
C ASN A 73 18.46 3.35 -3.96
N GLU A 74 18.84 2.79 -2.81
CA GLU A 74 20.14 2.17 -2.61
C GLU A 74 20.30 0.89 -3.43
N ARG A 75 19.25 0.06 -3.52
CA ARG A 75 19.29 -1.18 -4.32
C ARG A 75 19.54 -0.90 -5.81
N PHE A 76 19.02 0.22 -6.31
CA PHE A 76 19.12 0.61 -7.71
C PHE A 76 20.14 1.72 -7.97
N ASP A 77 20.98 2.05 -6.98
CA ASP A 77 22.06 3.04 -7.05
C ASP A 77 21.62 4.37 -7.69
N HIS A 78 20.53 4.96 -7.17
CA HIS A 78 20.06 6.26 -7.63
C HIS A 78 20.85 7.40 -6.93
N PRO A 79 21.79 8.09 -7.61
CA PRO A 79 22.75 8.99 -6.97
C PRO A 79 22.09 10.25 -6.37
N ASP A 80 21.02 10.72 -6.99
CA ASP A 80 20.31 11.96 -6.59
C ASP A 80 19.16 11.69 -5.60
N ALA A 81 19.08 10.46 -5.06
CA ALA A 81 17.99 10.09 -4.18
C ALA A 81 18.16 10.67 -2.77
N LEU A 82 17.11 11.33 -2.27
CA LEU A 82 17.05 11.74 -0.88
C LEU A 82 16.78 10.53 0.03
N LEU A 83 17.81 9.95 0.63
CA LEU A 83 17.69 8.77 1.49
C LEU A 83 17.15 9.09 2.91
N LYS A 84 17.15 10.37 3.29
CA LYS A 84 16.70 10.83 4.61
C LYS A 84 15.51 11.78 4.47
N CYS A 85 14.58 11.68 5.42
CA CYS A 85 13.53 12.66 5.62
C CYS A 85 14.13 13.97 6.15
N SER A 86 13.45 15.10 5.96
CA SER A 86 13.84 16.37 6.58
C SER A 86 13.87 16.33 8.12
N CYS A 87 13.27 15.30 8.74
CA CYS A 87 13.39 15.04 10.16
C CYS A 87 14.72 14.39 10.56
N GLY A 88 15.57 14.01 9.59
CA GLY A 88 16.88 13.38 9.77
C GLY A 88 16.86 11.85 9.79
N ARG A 89 15.70 11.20 9.91
CA ARG A 89 15.59 9.74 9.87
C ARG A 89 15.62 9.20 8.44
N ARG A 90 16.07 7.96 8.30
CA ARG A 90 16.08 7.23 7.02
C ARG A 90 14.66 7.06 6.50
N LYS A 91 14.44 7.25 5.20
CA LYS A 91 13.14 7.07 4.57
C LYS A 91 12.78 5.59 4.54
N ALA A 92 11.63 5.27 5.12
CA ALA A 92 11.08 3.93 5.16
C ALA A 92 9.57 3.96 4.87
N PRO A 93 8.98 2.85 4.40
CA PRO A 93 7.56 2.79 4.05
C PRO A 93 6.60 3.21 5.17
N ASP A 94 6.98 2.91 6.41
CA ASP A 94 6.23 3.17 7.63
C ASP A 94 6.64 4.49 8.33
N HIS A 95 7.58 5.25 7.75
CA HIS A 95 8.14 6.45 8.39
C HIS A 95 7.09 7.50 8.77
N ILE A 96 6.03 7.62 7.97
CA ILE A 96 4.91 8.53 8.25
C ILE A 96 4.23 8.24 9.60
N PHE A 97 4.30 7.03 10.15
CA PHE A 97 3.65 6.73 11.42
C PHE A 97 4.46 7.17 12.65
N TYR A 98 5.74 7.49 12.48
CA TYR A 98 6.65 7.81 13.59
C TYR A 98 7.58 9.01 13.32
N CYS A 99 7.31 9.77 12.26
CA CYS A 99 8.09 10.97 11.97
C CYS A 99 7.85 12.03 13.05
N ARG A 100 8.93 12.54 13.65
CA ARG A 100 8.86 13.56 14.71
C ARG A 100 8.29 14.91 14.24
N LYS A 101 8.32 15.17 12.93
CA LYS A 101 7.77 16.39 12.32
C LYS A 101 6.26 16.32 12.07
N ILE A 102 5.63 15.17 12.29
CA ILE A 102 4.17 15.06 12.28
C ILE A 102 3.65 15.49 13.66
N ASP A 103 2.70 16.41 13.64
CA ASP A 103 2.02 16.87 14.86
C ASP A 103 1.39 15.69 15.59
N THR A 104 1.50 15.70 16.91
CA THR A 104 0.90 14.72 17.81
C THR A 104 -0.59 14.46 17.54
N VAL A 105 -1.36 15.47 17.12
CA VAL A 105 -2.81 15.32 16.86
C VAL A 105 -3.11 14.40 15.68
N HIS A 106 -2.20 14.29 14.70
CA HIS A 106 -2.35 13.42 13.53
C HIS A 106 -1.74 12.03 13.73
N ARG A 107 -0.99 11.79 14.83
CA ARG A 107 -0.29 10.53 15.02
C ARG A 107 -1.26 9.38 15.27
N LEU A 108 -1.14 8.32 14.47
CA LEU A 108 -1.88 7.09 14.67
C LEU A 108 -1.50 6.44 16.00
N LYS A 109 -2.50 5.96 16.74
CA LYS A 109 -2.26 5.13 17.94
C LYS A 109 -1.69 3.77 17.53
N LEU A 110 -0.46 3.50 17.95
CA LEU A 110 0.27 2.27 17.60
C LEU A 110 0.15 1.16 18.65
N SER A 111 -0.45 1.42 19.81
CA SER A 111 -0.68 0.38 20.82
C SER A 111 -1.91 -0.47 20.51
N PRO A 112 -1.89 -1.79 20.82
CA PRO A 112 -0.83 -2.52 21.53
C PRO A 112 0.32 -3.01 20.64
N SER A 113 0.14 -3.03 19.32
CA SER A 113 1.16 -3.52 18.37
C SER A 113 1.31 -2.56 17.19
N ALA A 114 2.48 -1.91 17.10
CA ALA A 114 2.77 -0.95 16.05
C ALA A 114 2.69 -1.60 14.65
N GLY A 115 3.27 -2.79 14.50
CA GLY A 115 3.24 -3.54 13.24
C GLY A 115 1.81 -3.84 12.79
N GLN A 116 0.93 -4.28 13.69
CA GLN A 116 -0.47 -4.54 13.33
C GLN A 116 -1.23 -3.26 12.95
N ALA A 117 -1.01 -2.16 13.67
CA ALA A 117 -1.64 -0.88 13.39
C ALA A 117 -1.20 -0.33 12.02
N ILE A 118 0.11 -0.35 11.75
CA ILE A 118 0.71 0.09 10.48
C ILE A 118 0.20 -0.78 9.34
N ASN A 119 0.30 -2.11 9.46
CA ASN A 119 -0.17 -3.05 8.43
C ASN A 119 -1.67 -2.89 8.15
N SER A 120 -2.49 -2.64 9.17
CA SER A 120 -3.90 -2.33 8.96
C SER A 120 -4.11 -1.01 8.23
N ALA A 121 -3.33 0.02 8.57
CA ALA A 121 -3.44 1.36 8.00
C ALA A 121 -2.97 1.44 6.54
N ILE A 122 -1.99 0.64 6.12
CA ILE A 122 -1.63 0.51 4.71
C ILE A 122 -2.38 -0.64 4.01
N GLY A 123 -3.17 -1.42 4.73
CA GLY A 123 -3.88 -2.60 4.25
C GLY A 123 -5.40 -2.40 4.16
N PRO A 124 -6.21 -3.20 4.88
CA PRO A 124 -7.67 -3.13 4.85
C PRO A 124 -8.28 -1.79 5.26
N LYS A 125 -7.57 -0.95 6.03
CA LYS A 125 -8.01 0.38 6.47
C LYS A 125 -7.18 1.48 5.82
N TYR A 126 -6.91 1.34 4.52
CA TYR A 126 -6.05 2.24 3.76
C TYR A 126 -6.47 3.71 3.84
N GLU A 127 -7.76 3.97 4.10
CA GLU A 127 -8.31 5.30 4.30
C GLU A 127 -7.64 6.03 5.47
N THR A 128 -7.18 5.29 6.49
CA THR A 128 -6.42 5.86 7.61
C THR A 128 -5.08 6.41 7.15
N PHE A 129 -4.36 5.68 6.28
CA PHE A 129 -3.12 6.17 5.69
C PHE A 129 -3.38 7.35 4.75
N LEU A 130 -4.40 7.28 3.90
CA LEU A 130 -4.74 8.37 2.98
C LEU A 130 -5.08 9.66 3.71
N LYS A 131 -5.88 9.57 4.78
CA LYS A 131 -6.21 10.70 5.65
C LYS A 131 -4.96 11.29 6.29
N LEU A 132 -4.06 10.44 6.80
CA LEU A 132 -2.80 10.91 7.39
C LEU A 132 -1.92 11.64 6.37
N VAL A 133 -1.79 11.11 5.14
CA VAL A 133 -1.04 11.75 4.06
C VAL A 133 -1.63 13.11 3.71
N GLU A 134 -2.95 13.20 3.63
CA GLU A 134 -3.68 14.44 3.29
C GLU A 134 -3.57 15.49 4.40
N GLU A 135 -3.81 15.13 5.66
CA GLU A 135 -3.78 16.09 6.77
C GLU A 135 -2.39 16.64 7.08
N THR A 136 -1.33 15.89 6.73
CA THR A 136 0.05 16.25 7.09
C THR A 136 0.89 16.74 5.91
N ASP A 137 0.37 16.66 4.68
CA ASP A 137 1.13 16.86 3.44
C ASP A 137 2.48 16.12 3.46
N PHE A 138 2.53 14.93 4.07
CA PHE A 138 3.78 14.32 4.52
C PHE A 138 4.80 14.18 3.39
N PHE A 139 4.36 13.63 2.26
CA PHE A 139 5.22 13.36 1.11
C PHE A 139 5.51 14.58 0.23
N GLN A 140 4.93 15.74 0.55
CA GLN A 140 5.18 17.00 -0.15
C GLN A 140 6.04 17.95 0.69
N LYS A 141 5.76 18.08 2.00
CA LYS A 141 6.41 19.07 2.88
C LYS A 141 7.43 18.46 3.84
N VAL A 142 7.14 17.28 4.41
CA VAL A 142 7.94 16.71 5.49
C VAL A 142 9.01 15.77 4.95
N CYS A 143 8.64 14.87 4.05
CA CYS A 143 9.47 13.82 3.49
C CYS A 143 9.32 13.77 1.96
N PRO A 144 9.72 14.85 1.25
CA PRO A 144 9.56 14.91 -0.20
C PRO A 144 10.57 14.04 -0.93
N ARG A 145 10.20 13.64 -2.15
CA ARG A 145 11.07 12.85 -3.04
C ARG A 145 12.32 13.58 -3.50
N ARG A 146 12.18 14.88 -3.75
CA ARG A 146 13.26 15.78 -4.16
C ARG A 146 13.18 17.05 -3.31
N GLN A 147 14.27 17.80 -3.21
CA GLN A 147 14.22 19.13 -2.60
C GLN A 147 13.41 20.04 -3.54
N ALA A 148 12.57 20.88 -2.95
CA ALA A 148 11.84 21.92 -3.66
C ALA A 148 12.78 23.09 -3.99
#